data_AF-A0A4U3LND2-F1
#
_entry.id   AF-A0A4U3LND2-F1
#
_cell.length_a   1.000
_cell.length_b   1.000
_cell.length_c   1.000
_cell.angle_alpha   90.00
_cell.angle_beta   90.00
_cell.angle_gamma   90.00
#
_symmetry.space_group_name_H-M   'P 1'
#
loop_
_entity.id
_entity.type
_entity.pdbx_description
1 polymer ?
#
loop_
_entity_poly.entity_id
_entity_poly.type
_entity_poly.pdbx_seq_one_letter_code
_entity_poly.pdbx_strand_id
1 'polypeptide(L)'
;MAQKRATNKKKSTTKKKTKKQQQQQERLNYMFLGLIFILFGVFGLFRLGFLGTLLANCLRLVVGNTFPFAAILLILYGLLVMIYGKDFPLKRERPIFGAVLIYISVLLFFHAFMFRNVSGSQPDILGNTWEFLQSDLKANQVTQNVGGGMIGALLYQGTYFLVAQFGSYLIATLLLLAGIFLMSMWDFQQIVDHFQSIQDRLSHVSAKSQARQEEKEAKRAAKKEAKAAERQAKIEAAAQQKLQERER
;
A
#
# COMPACT_ATOMS: atom_id res chain seq x y z
N MET A 1 13.39 69.90 52.14
CA MET A 1 12.70 68.59 52.12
C MET A 1 12.35 68.27 50.67
N ALA A 2 12.92 67.21 50.09
CA ALA A 2 12.83 66.91 48.66
C ALA A 2 11.54 66.11 48.34
N GLN A 3 10.72 66.62 47.41
CA GLN A 3 9.52 65.93 46.92
C GLN A 3 9.90 64.81 45.96
N LYS A 4 9.63 63.55 46.35
CA LYS A 4 9.74 62.37 45.47
C LYS A 4 8.65 62.43 44.40
N ARG A 5 9.06 62.64 43.14
CA ARG A 5 8.21 62.41 41.96
C ARG A 5 7.95 60.91 41.80
N ALA A 6 6.69 60.50 41.94
CA ALA A 6 6.26 59.13 41.63
C ALA A 6 6.25 58.94 40.11
N THR A 7 7.13 58.08 39.60
CA THR A 7 7.15 57.67 38.19
C THR A 7 6.06 56.61 37.97
N ASN A 8 4.99 57.01 37.27
CA ASN A 8 3.89 56.11 36.92
C ASN A 8 4.37 55.15 35.82
N LYS A 9 4.79 53.95 36.22
CA LYS A 9 5.24 52.88 35.32
C LYS A 9 4.00 52.32 34.60
N LYS A 10 3.76 52.77 33.36
CA LYS A 10 2.72 52.22 32.47
C LYS A 10 2.91 50.70 32.38
N LYS A 11 2.03 49.94 33.05
CA LYS A 11 1.90 48.50 32.86
C LYS A 11 1.51 48.29 31.40
N SER A 12 2.40 47.69 30.61
CA SER A 12 2.09 47.21 29.27
C SER A 12 0.97 46.17 29.42
N THR A 13 -0.26 46.59 29.19
CA THR A 13 -1.39 45.69 29.09
C THR A 13 -1.24 44.98 27.75
N THR A 14 -0.71 43.75 27.77
CA THR A 14 -0.74 42.85 26.62
C THR A 14 -2.18 42.79 26.13
N LYS A 15 -2.50 43.52 25.05
CA LYS A 15 -3.85 43.57 24.49
C LYS A 15 -4.29 42.15 24.20
N LYS A 16 -5.29 41.67 24.95
CA LYS A 16 -5.92 40.37 24.71
C LYS A 16 -6.44 40.37 23.27
N LYS A 17 -5.91 39.49 22.43
CA LYS A 17 -6.36 39.33 21.04
C LYS A 17 -7.87 39.08 21.01
N THR A 18 -8.57 39.74 20.11
CA THR A 18 -10.02 39.58 19.93
C THR A 18 -10.34 38.16 19.43
N LYS A 19 -11.52 37.61 19.76
CA LYS A 19 -11.94 36.26 19.33
C LYS A 19 -11.81 36.03 17.82
N LYS A 20 -12.10 37.07 17.00
CA LYS A 20 -11.89 37.03 15.54
C LYS A 20 -10.41 36.92 15.14
N GLN A 21 -9.51 37.64 15.80
CA GLN A 21 -8.07 37.53 15.55
C GLN A 21 -7.51 36.17 15.98
N GLN A 22 -8.03 35.61 17.08
CA GLN A 22 -7.65 34.26 17.52
C GLN A 22 -8.12 33.19 16.52
N GLN A 23 -9.36 33.27 16.04
CA GLN A 23 -9.89 32.33 15.05
C GLN A 23 -9.17 32.42 13.70
N GLN A 24 -8.80 33.62 13.27
CA GLN A 24 -8.00 33.82 12.06
C GLN A 24 -6.58 33.25 12.23
N GLN A 25 -5.97 33.45 13.40
CA GLN A 25 -4.64 32.90 13.70
C GLN A 25 -4.66 31.37 13.81
N GLU A 26 -5.70 30.78 14.40
CA GLU A 26 -5.90 29.33 14.39
C GLU A 26 -6.02 28.80 12.95
N ARG A 27 -6.82 29.44 12.09
CA ARG A 27 -6.94 29.06 10.67
C ARG A 27 -5.60 29.08 9.94
N LEU A 28 -4.80 30.13 10.15
CA LEU A 28 -3.46 30.22 9.58
C LEU A 28 -2.54 29.11 10.11
N ASN A 29 -2.58 28.82 11.41
CA ASN A 29 -1.79 27.74 12.00
C ASN A 29 -2.13 26.37 11.38
N TYR A 30 -3.42 26.07 11.16
CA TYR A 30 -3.82 24.82 10.49
C TYR A 30 -3.36 24.77 9.03
N MET A 31 -3.41 25.89 8.31
CA MET A 31 -2.90 25.98 6.94
C MET A 31 -1.38 25.76 6.88
N PHE A 32 -0.62 26.38 7.78
CA PHE A 32 0.84 26.15 7.88
C PHE A 32 1.16 24.71 8.28
N LEU A 33 0.40 24.13 9.21
CA LEU A 33 0.56 22.75 9.64
C LEU A 33 0.28 21.77 8.48
N GLY A 34 -0.82 21.97 7.75
CA GLY A 34 -1.16 21.18 6.57
C GLY A 34 -0.09 21.27 5.48
N LEU A 35 0.43 22.48 5.23
CA LEU A 35 1.53 22.70 4.29
C LEU A 35 2.79 21.95 4.70
N ILE A 36 3.18 21.98 5.98
CA ILE A 36 4.34 21.24 6.48
C ILE A 36 4.16 19.73 6.25
N PHE A 37 2.98 19.17 6.54
CA PHE A 37 2.72 17.75 6.29
C PHE A 37 2.80 17.38 4.81
N ILE A 38 2.24 18.22 3.92
CA ILE A 38 2.34 18.02 2.47
C ILE A 38 3.81 18.06 2.04
N LEU A 39 4.58 19.05 2.49
CA LEU A 39 6.00 19.16 2.15
C LEU A 39 6.77 17.94 2.66
N PHE A 40 6.56 17.51 3.90
CA PHE A 40 7.22 16.32 4.44
C PHE A 40 6.87 15.06 3.63
N GLY A 41 5.61 14.90 3.25
CA GLY A 41 5.16 13.76 2.46
C GLY A 41 5.75 13.77 1.05
N VAL A 42 5.77 14.91 0.37
CA VAL A 42 6.35 15.05 -0.98
C VAL A 42 7.86 14.83 -0.94
N PHE A 43 8.58 15.46 -0.01
CA PHE A 43 10.03 15.29 0.14
C PHE A 43 10.39 13.83 0.46
N GLY A 44 9.62 13.18 1.33
CA GLY A 44 9.78 11.75 1.65
C GLY A 44 9.46 10.84 0.47
N LEU A 45 8.38 11.12 -0.27
CA LEU A 45 7.94 10.30 -1.41
C LEU A 45 8.98 10.31 -2.54
N PHE A 46 9.46 11.49 -2.91
CA PHE A 46 10.43 11.67 -3.99
C PHE A 46 11.89 11.53 -3.52
N ARG A 47 12.12 11.33 -2.21
CA ARG A 47 13.46 11.23 -1.60
C ARG A 47 14.36 12.40 -2.00
N LEU A 48 13.82 13.63 -1.95
CA LEU A 48 14.53 14.82 -2.40
C LEU A 48 15.67 15.19 -1.43
N GLY A 49 16.90 14.97 -1.87
CA GLY A 49 18.11 15.25 -1.10
C GLY A 49 18.25 14.41 0.17
N PHE A 50 19.11 14.86 1.09
CA PHE A 50 19.32 14.20 2.38
C PHE A 50 18.05 14.19 3.24
N LEU A 51 17.37 15.33 3.35
CA LEU A 51 16.18 15.47 4.18
C LEU A 51 15.04 14.56 3.70
N GLY A 52 14.78 14.51 2.39
CA GLY A 52 13.75 13.63 1.83
C GLY A 52 14.08 12.15 2.05
N THR A 53 15.34 11.77 1.93
CA THR A 53 15.78 10.38 2.17
C THR A 53 15.68 10.00 3.64
N LEU A 54 16.01 10.92 4.56
CA LEU A 54 15.82 10.74 5.99
C LEU A 54 14.34 10.59 6.34
N LEU A 55 13.46 11.44 5.78
CA LEU A 55 12.02 11.34 5.99
C LEU A 55 11.44 10.04 5.44
N ALA A 56 11.91 9.59 4.27
CA ALA A 56 11.53 8.31 3.69
C ALA A 56 11.93 7.16 4.63
N ASN A 57 13.14 7.20 5.18
CA ASN A 57 13.61 6.22 6.15
C ASN A 57 12.84 6.29 7.48
N CYS A 58 12.42 7.46 7.94
CA CYS A 58 11.54 7.60 9.10
C CYS A 58 10.17 6.98 8.90
N LEU A 59 9.55 7.17 7.73
CA LEU A 59 8.29 6.50 7.40
C LEU A 59 8.51 4.99 7.27
N ARG A 60 9.59 4.59 6.62
CA ARG A 60 10.00 3.20 6.47
C ARG A 60 10.31 2.52 7.79
N LEU A 61 10.78 3.25 8.80
CA LEU A 61 10.97 2.71 10.16
C LEU A 61 9.66 2.11 10.68
N VAL A 62 8.57 2.83 10.46
CA VAL A 62 7.25 2.51 11.02
C VAL A 62 6.52 1.48 10.17
N VAL A 63 6.45 1.71 8.86
CA VAL A 63 5.57 0.99 7.92
C VAL A 63 6.33 0.22 6.84
N GLY A 64 7.65 0.31 6.82
CA GLY A 64 8.50 -0.49 5.94
C GLY A 64 8.37 -0.10 4.48
N ASN A 65 8.29 -1.08 3.60
CA ASN A 65 8.24 -0.88 2.15
C ASN A 65 6.96 -0.17 1.69
N THR A 66 5.91 -0.14 2.50
CA THR A 66 4.70 0.63 2.21
C THR A 66 4.84 2.12 2.56
N PHE A 67 6.06 2.61 2.83
CA PHE A 67 6.33 4.03 3.06
C PHE A 67 5.78 4.98 1.97
N PRO A 68 5.73 4.64 0.65
CA PRO A 68 5.15 5.55 -0.34
C PRO A 68 3.65 5.74 -0.11
N PHE A 69 2.95 4.68 0.29
CA PHE A 69 1.54 4.75 0.64
C PHE A 69 1.33 5.61 1.89
N ALA A 70 2.18 5.44 2.91
CA ALA A 70 2.15 6.28 4.11
C ALA A 70 2.47 7.76 3.80
N ALA A 71 3.40 8.04 2.89
CA ALA A 71 3.69 9.38 2.43
C ALA A 71 2.49 10.00 1.70
N ILE A 72 1.80 9.25 0.84
CA ILE A 72 0.56 9.69 0.19
C ILE A 72 -0.52 9.99 1.23
N LEU A 73 -0.71 9.12 2.23
CA LEU A 73 -1.65 9.36 3.32
C LEU A 73 -1.29 10.62 4.12
N LEU A 74 0.00 10.88 4.34
CA LEU A 74 0.48 12.09 5.02
C LEU A 74 0.15 13.35 4.21
N ILE A 75 0.33 13.30 2.88
CA ILE A 75 -0.03 14.39 1.96
C ILE A 75 -1.54 14.62 2.00
N LEU A 76 -2.34 13.57 1.88
CA LEU A 76 -3.81 13.64 1.96
C LEU A 76 -4.25 14.21 3.32
N TYR A 77 -3.66 13.76 4.41
CA TYR A 77 -3.94 14.29 5.74
C TYR A 77 -3.59 15.78 5.84
N GLY A 78 -2.43 16.19 5.33
CA GLY A 78 -2.04 17.61 5.27
C GLY A 78 -3.01 18.45 4.45
N LEU A 79 -3.50 17.92 3.33
CA LEU A 79 -4.51 18.57 2.49
C LEU A 79 -5.86 18.69 3.22
N LEU A 80 -6.30 17.64 3.91
CA LEU A 80 -7.54 17.67 4.69
C LEU A 80 -7.43 18.67 5.85
N VAL A 81 -6.30 18.71 6.56
CA VAL A 81 -6.05 19.70 7.62
C VAL A 81 -6.04 21.12 7.05
N MET A 82 -5.51 21.32 5.85
CA MET A 82 -5.52 22.61 5.17
C MET A 82 -6.94 23.06 4.74
N ILE A 83 -7.75 22.14 4.22
CA ILE A 83 -9.12 22.44 3.74
C ILE A 83 -10.11 22.61 4.89
N TYR A 84 -10.14 21.64 5.82
CA TYR A 84 -11.12 21.59 6.91
C TYR A 84 -10.68 22.35 8.17
N GLY A 85 -9.38 22.58 8.35
CA GLY A 85 -8.84 23.31 9.49
C GLY A 85 -9.24 22.67 10.82
N LYS A 86 -9.94 23.46 11.65
CA LYS A 86 -10.41 23.05 12.99
C LYS A 86 -11.64 22.15 12.94
N ASP A 87 -12.43 22.23 11.87
CA ASP A 87 -13.67 21.49 11.70
C ASP A 87 -13.40 20.17 10.95
N PHE A 88 -12.41 19.41 11.41
CA PHE A 88 -12.02 18.15 10.80
C PHE A 88 -13.16 17.12 10.98
N PRO A 89 -13.82 16.66 9.91
CA PRO A 89 -15.04 15.88 10.01
C PRO A 89 -14.75 14.38 10.25
N LEU A 90 -13.98 14.02 11.28
CA LEU A 90 -13.85 12.62 11.76
C LEU A 90 -15.09 12.17 12.56
N LYS A 91 -16.29 12.64 12.23
CA LYS A 91 -17.51 12.29 12.97
C LYS A 91 -17.92 10.81 12.81
N ARG A 92 -17.20 10.01 12.01
CA ARG A 92 -17.51 8.61 11.74
C ARG A 92 -16.31 7.74 12.15
N GLU A 93 -16.20 7.44 13.44
CA GLU A 93 -15.12 6.66 14.04
C GLU A 93 -15.02 5.22 13.50
N ARG A 94 -16.16 4.63 13.13
CA ARG A 94 -16.27 3.25 12.61
C ARG A 94 -15.46 2.99 11.33
N PRO A 95 -15.66 3.70 10.21
CA PRO A 95 -14.91 3.45 8.98
C PRO A 95 -13.41 3.74 9.12
N ILE A 96 -13.02 4.66 10.02
CA ILE A 96 -11.61 4.95 10.31
C ILE A 96 -10.96 3.75 10.97
N PHE A 97 -11.62 3.15 11.97
CA PHE A 97 -11.12 1.94 12.61
C PHE A 97 -11.00 0.78 11.63
N GLY A 98 -11.98 0.62 10.72
CA GLY A 98 -11.92 -0.36 9.63
C GLY A 98 -10.71 -0.13 8.71
N ALA A 99 -10.48 1.10 8.26
CA ALA A 99 -9.35 1.46 7.43
C ALA A 99 -7.99 1.19 8.13
N VAL A 100 -7.88 1.51 9.42
CA VAL A 100 -6.69 1.20 10.23
C VAL A 100 -6.47 -0.31 10.33
N LEU A 101 -7.53 -1.08 10.55
CA LEU A 101 -7.45 -2.54 10.65
C LEU A 101 -7.01 -3.18 9.32
N ILE A 102 -7.54 -2.72 8.19
CA ILE A 102 -7.10 -3.12 6.84
C ILE A 102 -5.61 -2.82 6.69
N TYR A 103 -5.17 -1.62 7.09
CA TYR A 103 -3.78 -1.23 6.94
C TYR A 103 -2.85 -2.11 7.78
N ILE A 104 -3.22 -2.40 9.02
CA ILE A 104 -2.50 -3.32 9.93
C ILE A 104 -2.41 -4.73 9.31
N SER A 105 -3.49 -5.23 8.71
CA SER A 105 -3.48 -6.52 8.01
C SER A 105 -2.49 -6.53 6.85
N VAL A 106 -2.49 -5.49 6.02
CA VAL A 106 -1.56 -5.38 4.88
C VAL A 106 -0.11 -5.35 5.38
N LEU A 107 0.18 -4.59 6.43
CA LEU A 107 1.50 -4.54 7.07
C LEU A 107 1.97 -5.93 7.53
N LEU A 108 1.08 -6.68 8.19
CA LEU A 108 1.34 -8.05 8.63
C LEU A 108 1.60 -8.96 7.43
N PHE A 109 0.80 -8.86 6.37
CA PHE A 109 0.95 -9.66 5.16
C PHE A 109 2.29 -9.40 4.46
N PHE A 110 2.69 -8.14 4.32
CA PHE A 110 4.00 -7.76 3.75
C PHE A 110 5.16 -8.30 4.58
N HIS A 111 5.05 -8.26 5.91
CA HIS A 111 6.10 -8.76 6.80
C HIS A 111 6.18 -10.31 6.78
N ALA A 112 5.03 -10.99 6.78
CA ALA A 112 4.94 -12.44 6.63
C ALA A 112 5.43 -12.91 5.25
N PHE A 113 5.24 -12.11 4.19
CA PHE A 113 5.79 -12.39 2.86
C PHE A 113 7.32 -12.28 2.84
N MET A 114 7.89 -11.25 3.46
CA MET A 114 9.34 -11.06 3.54
C MET A 114 10.03 -12.23 4.25
N PHE A 115 9.46 -12.72 5.35
CA PHE A 115 10.04 -13.81 6.14
C PHE A 115 9.77 -15.21 5.58
N ARG A 116 9.07 -15.35 4.43
CA ARG A 116 8.74 -16.67 3.83
C ARG A 116 9.96 -17.55 3.55
N ASN A 117 11.07 -16.92 3.18
CA ASN A 117 12.28 -17.63 2.75
C ASN A 117 13.36 -17.69 3.85
N VAL A 118 13.06 -17.22 5.07
CA VAL A 118 14.01 -17.25 6.19
C VAL A 118 13.85 -18.59 6.90
N SER A 119 14.56 -19.60 6.42
CA SER A 119 14.53 -20.98 6.93
C SER A 119 15.35 -21.17 8.22
N GLY A 120 15.12 -20.34 9.23
CA GLY A 120 15.76 -20.45 10.55
C GLY A 120 14.77 -20.84 11.65
N SER A 121 15.17 -21.72 12.57
CA SER A 121 14.31 -22.30 13.62
C SER A 121 13.77 -21.31 14.67
N GLN A 122 14.22 -20.06 14.64
CA GLN A 122 13.70 -18.90 15.38
C GLN A 122 14.42 -17.67 14.81
N PRO A 123 13.91 -17.04 13.74
CA PRO A 123 14.52 -15.81 13.24
C PRO A 123 14.28 -14.72 14.29
N ASP A 124 15.32 -13.97 14.67
CA ASP A 124 15.13 -12.72 15.40
C ASP A 124 14.48 -11.70 14.45
N ILE A 125 13.16 -11.74 14.36
CA ILE A 125 12.36 -10.96 13.41
C ILE A 125 12.57 -9.46 13.64
N LEU A 126 12.54 -9.03 14.91
CA LEU A 126 12.75 -7.63 15.27
C LEU A 126 14.21 -7.21 15.09
N GLY A 127 15.16 -8.03 15.55
CA GLY A 127 16.59 -7.75 15.42
C GLY A 127 17.00 -7.59 13.96
N ASN A 128 16.62 -8.54 13.11
CA ASN A 128 16.93 -8.50 11.67
C ASN A 128 16.29 -7.29 10.98
N THR A 129 15.02 -7.00 11.31
CA THR A 129 14.34 -5.82 10.74
C THR A 129 15.02 -4.53 11.19
N TRP A 130 15.42 -4.43 12.45
CA TRP A 130 16.12 -3.28 12.99
C TRP A 130 17.49 -3.08 12.34
N GLU A 131 18.25 -4.15 12.14
CA GLU A 131 19.57 -4.09 11.51
C GLU A 131 19.49 -3.61 10.06
N PHE A 132 18.56 -4.14 9.26
CA PHE A 132 18.34 -3.69 7.88
C PHE A 132 17.98 -2.20 7.81
N LEU A 133 17.16 -1.75 8.75
CA LEU A 133 16.63 -0.40 8.81
C LEU A 133 17.68 0.59 9.33
N GLN A 134 18.50 0.18 10.30
CA GLN A 134 19.66 0.94 10.77
C GLN A 134 20.75 1.04 9.69
N SER A 135 20.97 -0.03 8.92
CA SER A 135 21.90 -0.03 7.79
C SER A 135 21.49 0.97 6.72
N ASP A 136 20.22 0.94 6.29
CA ASP A 136 19.68 1.89 5.32
C ASP A 136 19.69 3.34 5.84
N LEU A 137 19.43 3.56 7.13
CA LEU A 137 19.55 4.88 7.78
C LEU A 137 20.98 5.41 7.77
N LYS A 138 21.97 4.58 8.15
CA LYS A 138 23.39 4.97 8.16
C LYS A 138 23.94 5.23 6.77
N ALA A 139 23.52 4.42 5.79
CA ALA A 139 23.89 4.60 4.40
C ALA A 139 23.13 5.76 3.73
N ASN A 140 22.10 6.32 4.38
CA ASN A 140 21.14 7.24 3.80
C ASN A 140 20.61 6.71 2.45
N GLN A 141 20.21 5.44 2.46
CA GLN A 141 19.68 4.71 1.31
C GLN A 141 18.35 4.05 1.68
N VAL A 142 17.61 3.61 0.66
CA VAL A 142 16.31 2.97 0.85
C VAL A 142 16.25 1.74 -0.06
N THR A 143 17.11 0.76 0.22
CA THR A 143 17.35 -0.39 -0.66
C THR A 143 16.92 -1.73 -0.07
N GLN A 144 17.09 -1.94 1.24
CA GLN A 144 16.87 -3.24 1.87
C GLN A 144 15.40 -3.54 2.07
N ASN A 145 14.91 -4.71 1.69
CA ASN A 145 13.51 -5.06 1.95
C ASN A 145 13.26 -5.17 3.46
N VAL A 146 12.39 -4.30 4.01
CA VAL A 146 12.04 -4.27 5.45
C VAL A 146 10.57 -4.65 5.71
N GLY A 147 9.89 -5.23 4.71
CA GLY A 147 8.51 -5.70 4.83
C GLY A 147 7.54 -4.61 5.32
N GLY A 148 6.80 -4.90 6.39
CA GLY A 148 5.89 -3.95 7.06
C GLY A 148 6.53 -3.02 8.10
N GLY A 149 7.87 -2.90 8.14
CA GLY A 149 8.59 -2.07 9.11
C GLY A 149 8.46 -2.61 10.53
N MET A 150 8.75 -1.77 11.54
CA MET A 150 8.70 -2.18 12.94
C MET A 150 7.29 -2.55 13.41
N ILE A 151 6.25 -1.87 12.93
CA ILE A 151 4.86 -2.22 13.26
C ILE A 151 4.53 -3.61 12.72
N GLY A 152 4.83 -3.86 11.45
CA GLY A 152 4.64 -5.17 10.82
C GLY A 152 5.45 -6.26 11.51
N ALA A 153 6.68 -5.96 11.95
CA ALA A 153 7.56 -6.89 12.64
C ALA A 153 7.01 -7.30 14.01
N LEU A 154 6.51 -6.35 14.81
CA LEU A 154 5.88 -6.63 16.10
C LEU A 154 4.62 -7.48 15.96
N LEU A 155 3.74 -7.12 15.02
CA LEU A 155 2.53 -7.88 14.72
C LEU A 155 2.86 -9.30 14.22
N TYR A 156 3.86 -9.40 13.35
CA TYR A 156 4.29 -10.67 12.80
C TYR A 156 4.92 -11.56 13.87
N GLN A 157 5.78 -11.02 14.74
CA GLN A 157 6.35 -11.78 15.85
C GLN A 157 5.27 -12.37 16.76
N GLY A 158 4.25 -11.58 17.12
CA GLY A 158 3.12 -12.07 17.90
C GLY A 158 2.35 -13.18 17.20
N THR A 159 1.97 -12.97 15.93
CA THR A 159 1.19 -13.96 15.18
C THR A 159 1.97 -15.22 14.81
N TYR A 160 3.27 -15.09 14.51
CA TYR A 160 4.17 -16.20 14.22
C TYR A 160 4.36 -17.08 15.45
N PHE A 161 4.48 -16.49 16.64
CA PHE A 161 4.50 -17.25 17.89
C PHE A 161 3.20 -18.03 18.12
N LEU A 162 2.05 -17.43 17.79
CA LEU A 162 0.75 -18.07 18.02
C LEU A 162 0.43 -19.20 17.03
N VAL A 163 0.71 -19.02 15.73
CA VAL A 163 0.16 -19.89 14.67
C VAL A 163 1.19 -20.23 13.58
N ALA A 164 2.47 -19.95 13.81
CA ALA A 164 3.57 -20.14 12.86
C ALA A 164 3.38 -19.38 11.54
N GLN A 165 4.32 -19.56 10.60
CA GLN A 165 4.35 -18.87 9.31
C GLN A 165 3.01 -18.93 8.55
N PHE A 166 2.44 -20.13 8.46
CA PHE A 166 1.22 -20.36 7.69
C PHE A 166 0.01 -19.70 8.35
N GLY A 167 -0.10 -19.81 9.68
CA GLY A 167 -1.18 -19.21 10.44
C GLY A 167 -1.12 -17.67 10.47
N SER A 168 0.07 -17.07 10.41
CA SER A 168 0.19 -15.61 10.23
C SER A 168 -0.46 -15.12 8.93
N TYR A 169 -0.38 -15.87 7.82
CA TYR A 169 -1.09 -15.51 6.57
C TYR A 169 -2.60 -15.62 6.73
N LEU A 170 -3.07 -16.66 7.42
CA LEU A 170 -4.49 -16.84 7.71
C LEU A 170 -5.00 -15.67 8.56
N ILE A 171 -4.29 -15.32 9.64
CA ILE A 171 -4.61 -14.18 10.50
C ILE A 171 -4.60 -12.88 9.71
N ALA A 172 -3.59 -12.65 8.86
CA ALA A 172 -3.54 -11.46 8.00
C ALA A 172 -4.82 -11.35 7.15
N THR A 173 -5.20 -12.46 6.50
CA THR A 173 -6.38 -12.51 5.61
C THR A 173 -7.67 -12.27 6.40
N LEU A 174 -7.81 -12.85 7.58
CA LEU A 174 -8.97 -12.65 8.45
C LEU A 174 -9.07 -11.20 8.94
N LEU A 175 -7.95 -10.59 9.36
CA LEU A 175 -7.89 -9.17 9.71
C LEU A 175 -8.24 -8.27 8.51
N LEU A 176 -7.83 -8.64 7.29
CA LEU A 176 -8.17 -7.89 6.09
C LEU A 176 -9.68 -7.90 5.86
N LEU A 177 -10.29 -9.08 5.92
CA LEU A 177 -11.73 -9.27 5.76
C LEU A 177 -12.52 -8.54 6.85
N ALA A 178 -12.09 -8.65 8.11
CA ALA A 178 -12.70 -7.94 9.24
C ALA A 178 -12.61 -6.41 9.07
N GLY A 179 -11.50 -5.92 8.52
CA GLY A 179 -11.30 -4.49 8.28
C GLY A 179 -12.18 -3.97 7.15
N ILE A 180 -12.28 -4.72 6.05
CA ILE A 180 -13.21 -4.42 4.94
C ILE A 180 -14.65 -4.43 5.44
N PHE A 181 -15.01 -5.42 6.26
CA PHE A 181 -16.33 -5.51 6.87
C PHE A 181 -16.65 -4.30 7.75
N LEU A 182 -15.70 -3.80 8.53
CA LEU A 182 -15.93 -2.66 9.39
C LEU A 182 -15.93 -1.31 8.65
N MET A 183 -15.17 -1.22 7.54
CA MET A 183 -15.12 -0.05 6.67
C MET A 183 -16.37 0.06 5.80
N SER A 184 -16.84 -1.07 5.28
CA SER A 184 -18.09 -1.18 4.56
C SER A 184 -19.20 -1.06 5.58
N MET A 185 -19.80 0.12 5.71
CA MET A 185 -20.89 0.37 6.65
C MET A 185 -22.21 -0.32 6.21
N TRP A 186 -22.10 -1.54 5.71
CA TRP A 186 -23.11 -2.31 4.99
C TRP A 186 -23.72 -3.32 5.95
N ASP A 187 -25.04 -3.38 5.97
CA ASP A 187 -25.75 -4.50 6.58
C ASP A 187 -25.30 -5.80 5.90
N PHE A 188 -25.23 -6.89 6.67
CA PHE A 188 -24.74 -8.20 6.20
C PHE A 188 -25.41 -8.66 4.87
N GLN A 189 -26.65 -8.22 4.63
CA GLN A 189 -27.41 -8.47 3.40
C GLN A 189 -26.80 -7.85 2.14
N GLN A 190 -26.28 -6.61 2.20
CA GLN A 190 -25.70 -5.97 1.01
C GLN A 190 -24.39 -6.61 0.57
N ILE A 191 -23.66 -7.24 1.50
CA ILE A 191 -22.42 -7.97 1.19
C ILE A 191 -22.72 -9.29 0.48
N VAL A 192 -23.79 -10.00 0.88
CA VAL A 192 -24.23 -11.22 0.20
C VAL A 192 -24.63 -10.92 -1.24
N ASP A 193 -25.37 -9.85 -1.48
CA ASP A 193 -25.78 -9.44 -2.82
C ASP A 193 -24.58 -9.08 -3.70
N HIS A 194 -23.57 -8.40 -3.14
CA HIS A 194 -22.34 -8.10 -3.87
C HIS A 194 -21.46 -9.33 -4.12
N PHE A 195 -21.40 -10.29 -3.18
CA PHE A 195 -20.66 -11.53 -3.36
C PHE A 195 -21.28 -12.39 -4.46
N GLN A 196 -22.62 -12.46 -4.50
CA GLN A 196 -23.36 -13.08 -5.61
C GLN A 196 -23.07 -12.36 -6.93
N SER A 197 -23.07 -11.03 -6.95
CA SER A 197 -22.75 -10.27 -8.16
C SER A 197 -21.31 -10.47 -8.68
N ILE A 198 -20.35 -10.67 -7.76
CA ILE A 198 -18.95 -10.95 -8.11
C ILE A 198 -18.83 -12.39 -8.61
N GLN A 199 -19.49 -13.35 -7.97
CA GLN A 199 -19.54 -14.75 -8.39
C GLN A 199 -20.20 -14.90 -9.77
N ASP A 200 -21.27 -14.15 -10.04
CA ASP A 200 -21.93 -14.11 -11.35
C ASP A 200 -21.02 -13.51 -12.42
N ARG A 201 -20.27 -12.44 -12.10
CA ARG A 201 -19.29 -11.88 -13.04
C ARG A 201 -18.08 -12.79 -13.25
N LEU A 202 -17.62 -13.49 -12.21
CA LEU A 202 -16.50 -14.42 -12.30
C LEU A 202 -16.86 -15.66 -13.13
N SER A 203 -18.06 -16.20 -12.94
CA SER A 203 -18.58 -17.33 -13.71
C SER A 203 -18.82 -16.98 -15.17
N HIS A 204 -19.29 -15.76 -15.47
CA HIS A 204 -19.46 -15.30 -16.85
C HIS A 204 -18.13 -15.06 -17.58
N VAL A 205 -17.09 -14.63 -16.85
CA VAL A 205 -15.74 -14.43 -17.39
C VAL A 205 -15.00 -15.77 -17.54
N SER A 206 -15.16 -16.71 -16.61
CA SER A 206 -14.55 -18.05 -16.72
C SER A 206 -15.19 -18.85 -17.86
N ALA A 207 -16.51 -18.82 -18.01
CA ALA A 207 -17.22 -19.45 -19.13
C ALA A 207 -16.80 -18.86 -20.48
N LYS A 208 -16.66 -17.53 -20.57
CA LYS A 208 -16.20 -16.86 -21.80
C LYS A 208 -14.72 -17.12 -22.09
N SER A 209 -13.90 -17.34 -21.06
CA SER A 209 -12.48 -17.69 -21.20
C SER A 209 -12.29 -19.13 -21.67
N GLN A 210 -13.06 -20.07 -21.12
CA GLN A 210 -13.02 -21.49 -21.52
C GLN A 210 -13.49 -21.68 -22.96
N ALA A 211 -14.62 -21.08 -23.35
CA ALA A 211 -15.10 -21.13 -24.74
C ALA A 211 -14.09 -20.56 -25.75
N ARG A 212 -13.37 -19.50 -25.36
CA ARG A 212 -12.34 -18.87 -26.22
C ARG A 212 -11.03 -19.66 -26.28
N GLN A 213 -10.80 -20.56 -25.32
CA GLN A 213 -9.65 -21.43 -25.27
C GLN A 213 -9.89 -22.69 -26.12
N GLU A 214 -11.08 -23.27 -26.04
CA GLU A 214 -11.54 -24.37 -26.89
C GLU A 214 -11.55 -23.97 -28.38
N GLU A 215 -12.05 -22.78 -28.72
CA GLU A 215 -12.03 -22.29 -30.12
C GLU A 215 -10.60 -22.09 -30.64
N LYS A 216 -9.66 -21.68 -29.76
CA LYS A 216 -8.24 -21.51 -30.12
C LYS A 216 -7.54 -22.85 -30.29
N GLU A 217 -7.88 -23.87 -29.50
CA GLU A 217 -7.34 -25.23 -29.66
C GLU A 217 -7.87 -25.90 -30.92
N ALA A 218 -9.17 -25.80 -31.20
CA ALA A 218 -9.78 -26.29 -32.43
C ALA A 218 -9.14 -25.65 -33.68
N LYS A 219 -8.93 -24.32 -33.68
CA LYS A 219 -8.23 -23.63 -34.79
C LYS A 219 -6.76 -24.02 -34.91
N ARG A 220 -6.08 -24.33 -33.81
CA ARG A 220 -4.69 -24.79 -33.82
C ARG A 220 -4.56 -26.23 -34.31
N ALA A 221 -5.50 -27.11 -33.98
CA ALA A 221 -5.56 -28.47 -34.49
C ALA A 221 -5.79 -28.47 -36.01
N ALA A 222 -6.82 -27.77 -36.48
CA ALA A 222 -7.11 -27.64 -37.92
C ALA A 222 -5.93 -27.06 -38.73
N LYS A 223 -5.22 -26.06 -38.17
CA LYS A 223 -4.04 -25.47 -38.84
C LYS A 223 -2.83 -26.41 -38.86
N LYS A 224 -2.68 -27.30 -37.88
CA LYS A 224 -1.63 -28.33 -37.87
C LYS A 224 -1.92 -29.43 -38.89
N GLU A 225 -3.17 -29.88 -38.97
CA GLU A 225 -3.61 -30.88 -39.96
C GLU A 225 -3.46 -30.36 -41.39
N ALA A 226 -3.89 -29.12 -41.66
CA ALA A 226 -3.70 -28.50 -42.98
C ALA A 226 -2.22 -28.38 -43.38
N LYS A 227 -1.33 -28.03 -42.43
CA LYS A 227 0.12 -27.94 -42.69
C LYS A 227 0.78 -29.32 -42.86
N ALA A 228 0.27 -30.35 -42.20
CA ALA A 228 0.76 -31.72 -42.36
C ALA A 228 0.38 -32.28 -43.74
N ALA A 229 -0.86 -32.06 -44.17
CA ALA A 229 -1.34 -32.43 -45.51
C ALA A 229 -0.55 -31.70 -46.62
N GLU A 230 -0.29 -30.40 -46.46
CA GLU A 230 0.51 -29.63 -47.43
C GLU A 230 1.96 -30.13 -47.51
N ARG A 231 2.56 -30.53 -46.38
CA ARG A 231 3.90 -31.12 -46.36
C ARG A 231 3.95 -32.48 -47.04
N GLN A 232 2.95 -33.34 -46.81
CA GLN A 232 2.86 -34.65 -47.47
C GLN A 232 2.69 -34.50 -48.98
N ALA A 233 1.79 -33.61 -49.43
CA ALA A 233 1.60 -33.31 -50.85
C ALA A 233 2.89 -32.78 -51.52
N LYS A 234 3.69 -31.95 -50.82
CA LYS A 234 4.98 -31.47 -51.33
C LYS A 234 6.05 -32.57 -51.40
N ILE A 235 6.05 -33.50 -50.45
CA ILE A 235 6.98 -34.65 -50.46
C ILE A 235 6.62 -35.61 -51.59
N GLU A 236 5.34 -35.88 -51.81
CA GLU A 236 4.87 -36.72 -52.92
C GLU A 236 5.13 -36.07 -54.28
N ALA A 237 4.91 -34.78 -54.43
CA ALA A 237 5.24 -34.05 -55.65
C ALA A 237 6.75 -34.04 -55.95
N ALA A 238 7.60 -33.87 -54.92
CA ALA A 238 9.05 -33.92 -55.07
C ALA A 238 9.55 -35.35 -55.38
N ALA A 239 8.89 -36.38 -54.84
CA ALA A 239 9.20 -37.78 -55.17
C ALA A 239 8.83 -38.11 -56.63
N GLN A 240 7.67 -37.64 -57.10
CA GLN A 240 7.25 -37.79 -58.50
C GLN A 240 8.17 -37.04 -59.47
N GLN A 241 8.62 -35.83 -59.11
CA GLN A 241 9.61 -35.09 -59.92
C GLN A 241 10.94 -35.83 -60.02
N LYS A 242 11.45 -36.40 -58.92
CA LYS A 242 12.70 -37.18 -58.93
C LYS A 242 12.59 -38.51 -59.68
N LEU A 243 11.40 -39.12 -59.73
CA LEU A 243 11.14 -40.30 -60.55
C LEU A 243 11.14 -39.94 -62.04
N GLN A 244 10.48 -38.84 -62.43
CA GLN A 244 10.49 -38.36 -63.82
C GLN A 244 11.87 -37.89 -64.30
N GLU A 245 12.72 -37.40 -63.40
CA GLU A 245 14.10 -36.97 -63.70
C GLU A 245 15.09 -38.15 -63.80
N ARG A 246 14.74 -39.33 -63.26
CA ARG A 246 15.51 -40.58 -63.41
C ARG A 246 15.15 -41.39 -64.66
N GLU A 247 14.00 -41.11 -65.27
CA GLU A 247 13.51 -41.80 -66.48
C GLU A 247 13.85 -41.05 -67.79
N ARG A 248 14.57 -39.93 -67.71
CA ARG A 248 15.18 -39.21 -68.85
C ARG A 248 16.68 -39.44 -68.90
#